data_AF-A0A6M8WG31-F1
#
_entry.id   AF-A0A6M8WG31-F1
#
_cell.length_a   1.000
_cell.length_b   1.000
_cell.length_c   1.000
_cell.angle_alpha   90.00
_cell.angle_beta   90.00
_cell.angle_gamma   90.00
#
_symmetry.space_group_name_H-M   'P 1'
#
loop_
_entity.id
_entity.type
_entity.pdbx_description
1 polymer ?
#
loop_
_entity_poly.entity_id
_entity_poly.type
_entity_poly.pdbx_seq_one_letter_code
_entity_poly.pdbx_strand_id
1 'polypeptide(L)'
;MKSMNVLWCAIAAAGAAGLAGCSGQDVRVDSGAGVGSAGPVATSTEDFRKLRFAEAWRGLAVEDGLIVVDREAAAGLPIGDAGEAIARGDALFGENVFSGAIGEYRLALLADETNVEAMYKLGEALLGKRNDEKALAALRTASMLAPERTDIRLQYAETINRNGDIDGWADELENVLAIDAGHGEAHARLAVARYYQGDREAARRQVLLAEKFGGSVPPQLKAMLNN
;
A
#
# COMPACT_ATOMS: atom_id res chain seq x y z
N MET A 1 12.56 -8.37 -31.33
CA MET A 1 12.63 -7.75 -30.00
C MET A 1 12.23 -6.28 -30.10
N LYS A 2 10.97 -5.95 -29.80
CA LYS A 2 10.50 -4.56 -29.62
C LYS A 2 9.53 -4.55 -28.43
N SER A 3 10.04 -4.03 -27.32
CA SER A 3 9.36 -3.28 -26.26
C SER A 3 7.82 -3.35 -26.18
N MET A 4 7.33 -4.13 -25.21
CA MET A 4 6.01 -3.97 -24.58
C MET A 4 6.19 -3.05 -23.38
N ASN A 5 5.78 -1.78 -23.50
CA ASN A 5 5.51 -0.96 -22.31
C ASN A 5 4.67 0.27 -22.68
N VAL A 6 3.35 0.10 -22.82
CA VAL A 6 2.41 1.22 -22.76
C VAL A 6 1.05 0.69 -22.26
N LEU A 7 0.38 1.53 -21.48
CA LEU A 7 -1.04 1.53 -21.08
C LEU A 7 -1.38 0.99 -19.69
N TRP A 8 -1.25 1.85 -18.69
CA TRP A 8 -2.42 2.53 -18.12
C TRP A 8 -1.99 3.73 -17.25
N CYS A 9 -2.27 4.96 -17.70
CA CYS A 9 -2.20 6.16 -16.88
C CYS A 9 -3.03 7.27 -17.55
N ALA A 10 -4.30 7.42 -17.16
CA ALA A 10 -5.10 8.61 -17.46
C ALA A 10 -6.33 8.65 -16.53
N ILE A 11 -6.43 9.73 -15.73
CA ILE A 11 -7.56 10.38 -15.01
C ILE A 11 -6.87 11.13 -13.85
N ALA A 12 -6.98 12.43 -13.56
CA ALA A 12 -7.64 13.63 -14.10
C ALA A 12 -6.82 14.83 -13.55
N ALA A 13 -6.41 15.80 -14.37
CA ALA A 13 -7.02 17.13 -14.57
C ALA A 13 -6.88 18.18 -13.42
N ALA A 14 -5.98 19.13 -13.68
CA ALA A 14 -6.10 20.61 -13.59
C ALA A 14 -6.85 21.31 -12.44
N GLY A 15 -6.17 22.29 -11.81
CA GLY A 15 -6.85 23.49 -11.31
C GLY A 15 -6.07 24.40 -10.35
N ALA A 16 -5.82 25.63 -10.82
CA ALA A 16 -5.72 26.90 -10.09
C ALA A 16 -4.37 27.43 -9.56
N ALA A 17 -4.21 28.73 -9.83
CA ALA A 17 -3.07 29.61 -9.67
C ALA A 17 -3.14 30.43 -8.36
N GLY A 18 -2.04 31.09 -7.97
CA GLY A 18 -2.09 32.21 -7.02
C GLY A 18 -0.79 32.53 -6.27
N LEU A 19 0.02 33.40 -6.86
CA LEU A 19 0.88 34.46 -6.29
C LEU A 19 1.28 34.43 -4.79
N ALA A 20 2.57 34.56 -4.49
CA ALA A 20 3.14 35.73 -3.77
C ALA A 20 4.65 35.56 -3.58
N GLY A 21 5.40 36.63 -3.85
CA GLY A 21 6.85 36.66 -3.73
C GLY A 21 7.36 36.71 -2.29
N CYS A 22 8.61 36.27 -2.11
CA CYS A 22 9.44 36.69 -0.98
C CYS A 22 10.84 36.99 -1.51
N SER A 23 11.19 38.26 -1.37
CA SER A 23 12.49 38.89 -1.61
C SER A 23 13.59 38.24 -0.81
N GLY A 24 14.74 38.01 -1.46
CA GLY A 24 15.97 37.60 -0.81
C GLY A 24 16.48 38.68 0.15
N GLN A 25 16.88 38.23 1.34
CA GLN A 25 17.84 38.93 2.19
C GLN A 25 18.86 37.91 2.68
N ASP A 26 20.08 38.08 2.16
CA ASP A 26 21.29 37.40 2.60
C ASP A 26 21.57 37.76 4.07
N VAL A 27 21.50 36.76 4.97
CA VAL A 27 22.09 36.86 6.31
C VAL A 27 23.41 36.12 6.28
N ARG A 28 24.51 36.88 6.26
CA ARG A 28 25.84 36.37 6.60
C ARG A 28 25.85 36.04 8.10
N VAL A 29 26.11 34.79 8.45
CA VAL A 29 26.45 34.39 9.82
C VAL A 29 27.91 33.94 9.81
N ASP A 30 28.74 34.70 10.50
CA ASP A 30 30.16 34.40 10.68
C ASP A 30 30.36 33.28 11.72
N SER A 31 31.12 32.29 11.26
CA SER A 31 31.92 31.27 11.94
C SER A 31 32.19 31.44 13.45
N GLY A 32 31.78 30.45 14.23
CA GLY A 32 32.19 30.30 15.64
C GLY A 32 32.00 28.88 16.17
N ALA A 33 33.06 28.07 16.03
CA ALA A 33 33.48 26.94 16.87
C ALA A 33 32.46 25.89 17.39
N GLY A 34 32.67 24.63 17.00
CA GLY A 34 32.15 23.47 17.73
C GLY A 34 31.98 22.22 16.88
N VAL A 35 33.08 21.59 16.47
CA VAL A 35 33.07 20.23 15.90
C VAL A 35 32.79 19.21 17.02
N GLY A 36 31.51 19.09 17.38
CA GLY A 36 30.95 17.85 17.90
C GLY A 36 30.54 16.98 16.72
N SER A 37 30.75 15.66 16.82
CA SER A 37 30.42 14.68 15.78
C SER A 37 28.94 14.76 15.39
N ALA A 38 28.63 15.61 14.42
CA ALA A 38 27.35 15.62 13.75
C ALA A 38 27.26 14.30 12.97
N GLY A 39 26.29 13.47 13.35
CA GLY A 39 25.83 12.40 12.47
C GLY A 39 25.49 12.96 11.08
N PRO A 40 25.42 12.11 10.04
CA PRO A 40 25.31 12.57 8.66
C PRO A 40 24.18 13.59 8.51
N VAL A 41 24.54 14.84 8.27
CA VAL A 41 23.58 15.92 8.00
C VAL A 41 23.02 15.65 6.62
N ALA A 42 21.71 15.37 6.52
CA ALA A 42 21.04 15.17 5.25
C ALA A 42 21.22 16.42 4.36
N THR A 43 21.94 16.26 3.24
CA THR A 43 22.26 17.37 2.33
C THR A 43 21.38 17.38 1.07
N SER A 44 20.53 16.36 0.88
CA SER A 44 19.64 16.26 -0.28
C SER A 44 18.16 16.04 0.10
N THR A 45 17.25 16.44 -0.79
CA THR A 45 15.80 16.20 -0.66
C THR A 45 15.46 14.71 -0.56
N GLU A 46 16.29 13.84 -1.14
CA GLU A 46 16.12 12.39 -1.05
C GLU A 46 16.44 11.86 0.35
N ASP A 47 17.48 12.40 0.98
CA ASP A 47 17.86 12.05 2.35
C ASP A 47 16.75 12.44 3.34
N PHE A 48 16.14 13.61 3.18
CA PHE A 48 14.99 14.02 4.01
C PHE A 48 13.79 13.10 3.85
N ARG A 49 13.50 12.60 2.63
CA ARG A 49 12.39 11.65 2.40
C ARG A 49 12.65 10.30 3.06
N LYS A 50 13.90 9.81 3.00
CA LYS A 50 14.31 8.56 3.64
C LYS A 50 14.24 8.69 5.17
N LEU A 51 14.73 9.79 5.73
CA LEU A 51 14.68 10.06 7.16
C LEU A 51 13.23 10.16 7.68
N ARG A 52 12.37 10.91 6.99
CA ARG A 52 10.93 11.02 7.35
C ARG A 52 10.23 9.66 7.34
N PHE A 53 10.56 8.80 6.38
CA PHE A 53 9.98 7.46 6.32
C PHE A 53 10.53 6.56 7.43
N ALA A 54 11.84 6.57 7.68
CA ALA A 54 12.44 5.82 8.78
C ALA A 54 11.85 6.23 10.13
N GLU A 55 11.62 7.52 10.34
CA GLU A 55 10.94 8.05 11.52
C GLU A 55 9.48 7.61 11.59
N ALA A 56 8.75 7.59 10.47
CA ALA A 56 7.36 7.11 10.42
C ALA A 56 7.23 5.59 10.65
N TRP A 57 8.26 4.82 10.28
CA TRP A 57 8.28 3.35 10.39
C TRP A 57 8.84 2.85 11.73
N ARG A 58 9.60 3.67 12.45
CA ARG A 58 10.25 3.30 13.72
C ARG A 58 9.26 2.65 14.69
N GLY A 59 9.57 1.46 15.20
CA GLY A 59 8.70 0.69 16.10
C GLY A 59 7.90 -0.41 15.41
N LEU A 60 7.98 -0.51 14.08
CA LEU A 60 7.48 -1.66 13.33
C LEU A 60 8.63 -2.38 12.63
N ALA A 61 8.50 -3.69 12.57
CA ALA A 61 9.36 -4.55 11.76
C ALA A 61 8.49 -5.47 10.88
N VAL A 62 9.13 -6.05 9.86
CA VAL A 62 8.53 -7.11 9.06
C VAL A 62 9.25 -8.40 9.43
N GLU A 63 8.54 -9.36 10.01
CA GLU A 63 9.03 -10.69 10.37
C GLU A 63 8.16 -11.75 9.70
N ASP A 64 8.78 -12.68 8.98
CA ASP A 64 8.08 -13.71 8.19
C ASP A 64 6.98 -13.18 7.25
N GLY A 65 7.15 -11.94 6.79
CA GLY A 65 6.19 -11.23 5.93
C GLY A 65 4.96 -10.71 6.66
N LEU A 66 5.02 -10.56 7.99
CA LEU A 66 3.99 -9.97 8.82
C LEU A 66 4.52 -8.72 9.53
N ILE A 67 3.62 -7.80 9.86
CA ILE A 67 3.94 -6.63 10.67
C ILE A 67 3.99 -7.04 12.13
N VAL A 68 5.11 -6.75 12.78
CA VAL A 68 5.28 -6.93 14.21
C VAL A 68 5.71 -5.61 14.84
N VAL A 69 5.34 -5.43 16.11
CA VAL A 69 5.76 -4.27 16.89
C VAL A 69 7.12 -4.55 17.51
N ASP A 70 8.11 -3.75 17.11
CA ASP A 70 9.42 -3.71 17.76
C ASP A 70 9.32 -2.80 18.99
N ARG A 71 9.17 -3.43 20.16
CA ARG A 71 9.00 -2.73 21.45
C ARG A 71 10.24 -1.93 21.86
N GLU A 72 11.44 -2.36 21.46
CA GLU A 72 12.67 -1.62 21.74
C GLU A 72 12.74 -0.36 20.89
N ALA A 73 12.50 -0.48 19.58
CA ALA A 73 12.47 0.68 18.69
C ALA A 73 11.30 1.63 18.99
N ALA A 74 10.19 1.11 19.55
CA ALA A 74 9.05 1.90 19.97
C ALA A 74 9.26 2.65 21.30
N ALA A 75 10.31 2.33 22.07
CA ALA A 75 10.55 2.94 23.36
C ALA A 75 10.65 4.46 23.26
N GLY A 76 9.92 5.17 24.14
CA GLY A 76 9.90 6.63 24.20
C GLY A 76 9.08 7.32 23.10
N LEU A 77 8.36 6.58 22.25
CA LEU A 77 7.38 7.17 21.34
C LEU A 77 6.13 7.64 22.10
N PRO A 78 5.46 8.71 21.64
CA PRO A 78 4.21 9.19 22.25
C PRO A 78 3.04 8.29 21.84
N ILE A 79 2.97 7.10 22.44
CA ILE A 79 1.88 6.15 22.24
C ILE A 79 0.66 6.67 23.00
N GLY A 80 -0.41 6.99 22.26
CA GLY A 80 -1.67 7.51 22.80
C GLY A 80 -2.84 6.57 22.50
N ASP A 81 -4.04 7.13 22.41
CA ASP A 81 -5.22 6.37 22.00
C ASP A 81 -5.15 5.95 20.52
N ALA A 82 -5.51 4.69 20.24
CA ALA A 82 -5.45 4.13 18.89
C ALA A 82 -6.44 4.80 17.94
N GLY A 83 -7.66 5.12 18.41
CA GLY A 83 -8.68 5.76 17.60
C GLY A 83 -8.29 7.18 17.20
N GLU A 84 -7.74 7.96 18.12
CA GLU A 84 -7.22 9.30 17.80
C GLU A 84 -6.06 9.25 16.81
N ALA A 85 -5.15 8.30 16.95
CA ALA A 85 -4.06 8.10 16.01
C ALA A 85 -4.57 7.71 14.61
N ILE A 86 -5.56 6.81 14.51
CA ILE A 86 -6.22 6.48 13.23
C ILE A 86 -6.84 7.73 12.61
N ALA A 87 -7.58 8.54 13.38
CA ALA A 87 -8.23 9.74 12.86
C ALA A 87 -7.24 10.78 12.32
N ARG A 88 -6.09 10.97 12.99
CA ARG A 88 -5.01 11.82 12.48
C ARG A 88 -4.38 11.23 11.22
N GLY A 89 -4.19 9.91 11.19
CA GLY A 89 -3.70 9.18 10.02
C GLY A 89 -4.61 9.36 8.81
N ASP A 90 -5.93 9.27 9.00
CA ASP A 90 -6.93 9.45 7.96
C ASP A 90 -6.89 10.86 7.36
N ALA A 91 -6.76 11.88 8.23
CA ALA A 91 -6.63 13.27 7.79
C ALA A 91 -5.37 13.45 6.90
N LEU A 92 -4.23 12.92 7.34
CA LEU A 92 -2.98 12.97 6.57
C LEU A 92 -3.06 12.17 5.27
N PHE A 93 -3.75 11.02 5.28
CA PHE A 93 -3.96 10.20 4.10
C PHE A 93 -4.81 10.94 3.05
N GLY A 94 -5.89 11.60 3.47
CA GLY A 94 -6.73 12.43 2.60
C GLY A 94 -5.95 13.59 1.93
N GLU A 95 -4.92 14.11 2.60
CA GLU A 95 -4.01 15.11 2.06
C GLU A 95 -2.86 14.52 1.21
N ASN A 96 -2.85 13.20 0.98
CA ASN A 96 -1.77 12.44 0.32
C ASN A 96 -0.41 12.55 1.04
N VAL A 97 -0.41 12.89 2.33
CA VAL A 97 0.78 12.95 3.18
C VAL A 97 1.09 11.56 3.73
N PHE A 98 1.39 10.61 2.82
CA PHE A 98 1.49 9.19 3.16
C PHE A 98 2.50 8.87 4.27
N SER A 99 3.66 9.54 4.30
CA SER A 99 4.65 9.29 5.37
C SER A 99 4.14 9.73 6.75
N GLY A 100 3.31 10.78 6.81
CA GLY A 100 2.67 11.20 8.04
C GLY A 100 1.58 10.21 8.47
N ALA A 101 0.73 9.81 7.53
CA ALA A 101 -0.31 8.81 7.77
C ALA A 101 0.26 7.48 8.29
N ILE A 102 1.36 6.99 7.68
CA ILE A 102 2.09 5.81 8.14
C ILE A 102 2.54 5.98 9.60
N GLY A 103 3.07 7.16 9.95
CA GLY A 103 3.53 7.44 11.31
C GLY A 103 2.40 7.39 12.36
N GLU A 104 1.21 7.87 12.00
CA GLU A 104 0.02 7.85 12.87
C GLU A 104 -0.63 6.47 12.95
N TYR A 105 -0.82 5.76 11.83
CA TYR A 105 -1.34 4.39 11.85
C TYR A 105 -0.40 3.45 12.61
N ARG A 106 0.90 3.66 12.50
CA ARG A 106 1.86 2.99 13.37
C ARG A 106 1.56 3.29 14.84
N LEU A 107 1.39 4.56 15.25
CA LEU A 107 1.13 4.88 16.67
C LEU A 107 -0.14 4.16 17.17
N ALA A 108 -1.15 4.01 16.32
CA ALA A 108 -2.33 3.20 16.63
C ALA A 108 -1.97 1.73 16.85
N LEU A 109 -1.12 1.15 15.99
CA LEU A 109 -0.65 -0.24 16.13
C LEU A 109 0.27 -0.46 17.34
N LEU A 110 1.02 0.55 17.77
CA LEU A 110 1.82 0.48 19.00
C LEU A 110 0.95 0.47 20.26
N ALA A 111 -0.23 1.10 20.20
CA ALA A 111 -1.24 1.09 21.25
C ALA A 111 -2.07 -0.20 21.24
N ASP A 112 -2.45 -0.68 20.06
CA ASP A 112 -3.18 -1.95 19.84
C ASP A 112 -2.65 -2.65 18.58
N GLU A 113 -1.81 -3.66 18.80
CA GLU A 113 -1.14 -4.41 17.73
C GLU A 113 -2.12 -5.22 16.86
N THR A 114 -3.32 -5.48 17.38
CA THR A 114 -4.35 -6.30 16.73
C THR A 114 -5.41 -5.47 16.02
N ASN A 115 -5.23 -4.15 15.97
CA ASN A 115 -6.17 -3.25 15.35
C ASN A 115 -6.19 -3.43 13.81
N VAL A 116 -7.18 -4.19 13.33
CA VAL A 116 -7.36 -4.51 11.90
C VAL A 116 -7.43 -3.25 11.04
N GLU A 117 -8.15 -2.23 11.50
CA GLU A 117 -8.37 -1.00 10.73
C GLU A 117 -7.07 -0.20 10.58
N ALA A 118 -6.30 -0.06 11.65
CA ALA A 118 -4.98 0.58 11.59
C ALA A 118 -4.01 -0.22 10.69
N MET A 119 -4.04 -1.56 10.76
CA MET A 119 -3.20 -2.43 9.94
C MET A 119 -3.54 -2.32 8.44
N TYR A 120 -4.83 -2.30 8.11
CA TYR A 120 -5.32 -2.12 6.75
C TYR A 120 -4.93 -0.74 6.20
N LYS A 121 -5.20 0.32 6.95
CA LYS A 121 -4.87 1.71 6.57
C LYS A 121 -3.38 1.96 6.45
N LEU A 122 -2.56 1.30 7.28
CA LEU A 122 -1.11 1.29 7.12
C LEU A 122 -0.73 0.72 5.74
N GLY A 123 -1.34 -0.40 5.33
CA GLY A 123 -1.18 -0.98 4.00
C GLY A 123 -1.52 -0.01 2.87
N GLU A 124 -2.68 0.67 2.95
CA GLU A 124 -3.09 1.67 1.96
C GLU A 124 -2.10 2.84 1.86
N ALA A 125 -1.65 3.36 2.99
CA ALA A 125 -0.68 4.45 3.03
C ALA A 125 0.67 4.05 2.45
N LEU A 126 1.10 2.80 2.68
CA LEU A 126 2.32 2.25 2.09
C LEU A 126 2.21 2.08 0.57
N LEU A 127 1.06 1.65 0.06
CA LEU A 127 0.80 1.61 -1.38
C LEU A 127 0.82 3.02 -2.00
N GLY A 128 0.19 4.00 -1.35
CA GLY A 128 0.27 5.40 -1.77
C GLY A 128 1.71 5.94 -1.81
N LYS A 129 2.55 5.44 -0.89
CA LYS A 129 3.99 5.74 -0.84
C LYS A 129 4.82 4.92 -1.85
N ARG A 130 4.23 3.95 -2.55
CA ARG A 130 4.89 2.95 -3.42
C ARG A 130 5.92 2.09 -2.69
N ASN A 131 5.60 1.72 -1.45
CA ASN A 131 6.38 0.78 -0.66
C ASN A 131 5.67 -0.57 -0.60
N ASP A 132 5.62 -1.23 -1.76
CA ASP A 132 4.77 -2.40 -2.00
C ASP A 132 5.18 -3.59 -1.12
N GLU A 133 6.48 -3.76 -0.83
CA GLU A 133 6.98 -4.82 0.07
C GLU A 133 6.40 -4.73 1.48
N LYS A 134 6.42 -3.53 2.09
CA LYS A 134 5.84 -3.33 3.43
C LYS A 134 4.32 -3.31 3.39
N ALA A 135 3.73 -2.82 2.31
CA ALA A 135 2.28 -2.87 2.12
C ALA A 135 1.77 -4.31 2.07
N LEU A 136 2.50 -5.19 1.38
CA LEU A 136 2.19 -6.62 1.30
C LEU A 136 2.18 -7.25 2.70
N ALA A 137 3.18 -6.95 3.53
CA ALA A 137 3.23 -7.44 4.91
C ALA A 137 2.07 -6.91 5.77
N ALA A 138 1.75 -5.61 5.66
CA ALA A 138 0.63 -5.00 6.40
C ALA A 138 -0.72 -5.60 6.01
N LEU A 139 -0.98 -5.74 4.71
CA LEU A 139 -2.23 -6.28 4.19
C LEU A 139 -2.37 -7.79 4.46
N ARG A 140 -1.27 -8.55 4.43
CA ARG A 140 -1.25 -9.95 4.87
C ARG A 140 -1.59 -10.08 6.34
N THR A 141 -1.03 -9.21 7.18
CA THR A 141 -1.32 -9.22 8.62
C THR A 141 -2.78 -8.86 8.87
N ALA A 142 -3.30 -7.84 8.18
CA ALA A 142 -4.70 -7.44 8.28
C ALA A 142 -5.67 -8.55 7.82
N SER A 143 -5.35 -9.26 6.71
CA SER A 143 -6.19 -10.36 6.22
C SER A 143 -6.18 -11.58 7.13
N MET A 144 -5.09 -11.82 7.87
CA MET A 144 -5.02 -12.85 8.90
C MET A 144 -5.83 -12.48 10.15
N LEU A 145 -5.81 -11.21 10.56
CA LEU A 145 -6.57 -10.74 11.72
C LEU A 145 -8.08 -10.68 11.45
N ALA A 146 -8.49 -10.39 10.20
CA ALA A 146 -9.88 -10.33 9.80
C ALA A 146 -10.15 -11.17 8.54
N PRO A 147 -10.22 -12.50 8.68
CA PRO A 147 -10.30 -13.41 7.54
C PRO A 147 -11.62 -13.30 6.74
N GLU A 148 -12.67 -12.67 7.28
CA GLU A 148 -13.95 -12.49 6.60
C GLU A 148 -14.08 -11.12 5.89
N ARG A 149 -13.09 -10.23 6.02
CA ARG A 149 -13.09 -8.91 5.38
C ARG A 149 -12.63 -9.02 3.92
N THR A 150 -13.59 -9.24 3.02
CA THR A 150 -13.34 -9.39 1.58
C THR A 150 -12.63 -8.18 0.96
N ASP A 151 -12.91 -6.96 1.43
CA ASP A 151 -12.24 -5.74 1.01
C ASP A 151 -10.72 -5.76 1.29
N ILE A 152 -10.33 -6.20 2.49
CA ILE A 152 -8.91 -6.36 2.87
C ILE A 152 -8.24 -7.44 2.02
N ARG A 153 -8.91 -8.58 1.83
CA ARG A 153 -8.39 -9.68 1.00
C ARG A 153 -8.19 -9.27 -0.46
N LEU A 154 -9.14 -8.54 -1.03
CA LEU A 154 -9.00 -8.03 -2.40
C LEU A 154 -7.83 -7.05 -2.54
N GLN A 155 -7.63 -6.19 -1.54
CA GLN A 155 -6.49 -5.26 -1.54
C GLN A 155 -5.16 -6.01 -1.37
N TYR A 156 -5.13 -7.05 -0.54
CA TYR A 156 -3.98 -7.95 -0.41
C TYR A 156 -3.69 -8.67 -1.74
N ALA A 157 -4.70 -9.28 -2.37
CA ALA A 157 -4.60 -9.95 -3.65
C ALA A 157 -4.05 -9.02 -4.75
N GLU A 158 -4.55 -7.78 -4.83
CA GLU A 158 -4.04 -6.77 -5.76
C GLU A 158 -2.57 -6.41 -5.49
N THR A 159 -2.16 -6.38 -4.22
CA THR A 159 -0.76 -6.13 -3.85
C THR A 159 0.15 -7.30 -4.21
N ILE A 160 -0.32 -8.54 -4.04
CA ILE A 160 0.39 -9.75 -4.50
C ILE A 160 0.59 -9.70 -6.03
N ASN A 161 -0.46 -9.36 -6.78
CA ASN A 161 -0.41 -9.22 -8.24
C ASN A 161 0.63 -8.17 -8.68
N ARG A 162 0.67 -7.01 -8.01
CA ARG A 162 1.67 -5.96 -8.29
C ARG A 162 3.10 -6.43 -8.03
N ASN A 163 3.28 -7.32 -7.05
CA ASN A 163 4.56 -7.95 -6.75
C ASN A 163 4.93 -9.07 -7.75
N GLY A 164 4.02 -9.42 -8.68
CA GLY A 164 4.25 -10.39 -9.75
C GLY A 164 4.06 -11.86 -9.33
N ASP A 165 3.54 -12.12 -8.13
CA ASP A 165 3.24 -13.47 -7.66
C ASP A 165 1.84 -13.89 -8.15
N ILE A 166 1.79 -14.45 -9.36
CA ILE A 166 0.53 -14.86 -9.99
C ILE A 166 -0.13 -16.03 -9.24
N ASP A 167 0.66 -16.91 -8.65
CA ASP A 167 0.14 -18.07 -7.91
C ASP A 167 -0.51 -17.63 -6.61
N GLY A 168 0.20 -16.84 -5.79
CA GLY A 168 -0.38 -16.26 -4.58
C GLY A 168 -1.58 -15.35 -4.85
N TRP A 169 -1.59 -14.66 -6.01
CA TRP A 169 -2.74 -13.85 -6.42
C TRP A 169 -3.98 -14.71 -6.68
N ALA A 170 -3.82 -15.83 -7.39
CA ALA A 170 -4.90 -16.77 -7.67
C ALA A 170 -5.44 -17.37 -6.36
N ASP A 171 -4.55 -17.80 -5.46
CA ASP A 171 -4.92 -18.40 -4.17
C ASP A 171 -5.73 -17.41 -3.31
N GLU A 172 -5.32 -16.14 -3.25
CA GLU A 172 -6.06 -15.15 -2.45
C GLU A 172 -7.42 -14.79 -3.07
N LEU A 173 -7.54 -14.78 -4.40
CA LEU A 173 -8.83 -14.63 -5.07
C LEU A 173 -9.77 -15.82 -4.79
N GLU A 174 -9.23 -17.03 -4.66
CA GLU A 174 -10.00 -18.20 -4.23
C GLU A 174 -10.45 -18.08 -2.78
N ASN A 175 -9.64 -17.51 -1.89
CA ASN A 175 -10.05 -17.18 -0.52
C ASN A 175 -11.22 -16.16 -0.50
N VAL A 176 -11.19 -15.16 -1.38
CA VAL A 176 -12.32 -14.23 -1.55
C VAL A 176 -13.59 -14.97 -1.99
N LEU A 177 -13.47 -15.86 -2.97
CA LEU A 177 -14.60 -16.64 -3.50
C LEU A 177 -15.11 -17.71 -2.52
N ALA A 178 -14.29 -18.13 -1.55
CA ALA A 178 -14.72 -19.01 -0.46
C ALA A 178 -15.66 -18.28 0.51
N ILE A 179 -15.52 -16.97 0.67
CA ILE A 179 -16.40 -16.12 1.48
C ILE A 179 -17.64 -15.71 0.69
N ASP A 180 -17.44 -15.23 -0.54
CA ASP A 180 -18.50 -14.84 -1.46
C ASP A 180 -18.30 -15.49 -2.83
N ALA A 181 -18.94 -16.65 -3.00
CA ALA A 181 -18.92 -17.40 -4.26
C ALA A 181 -19.61 -16.68 -5.42
N GLY A 182 -20.32 -15.57 -5.15
CA GLY A 182 -20.94 -14.71 -6.14
C GLY A 182 -20.13 -13.45 -6.45
N HIS A 183 -18.89 -13.34 -5.99
CA HIS A 183 -18.10 -12.12 -6.19
C HIS A 183 -17.59 -12.01 -7.64
N GLY A 184 -18.40 -11.41 -8.52
CA GLY A 184 -18.13 -11.32 -9.96
C GLY A 184 -16.76 -10.74 -10.33
N GLU A 185 -16.32 -9.70 -9.62
CA GLU A 185 -15.00 -9.08 -9.85
C GLU A 185 -13.84 -10.00 -9.44
N ALA A 186 -14.03 -10.88 -8.45
CA ALA A 186 -13.00 -11.83 -8.05
C ALA A 186 -12.88 -12.94 -9.09
N HIS A 187 -14.00 -13.41 -9.65
CA HIS A 187 -14.00 -14.30 -10.82
C HIS A 187 -13.30 -13.66 -12.03
N ALA A 188 -13.53 -12.37 -12.31
CA ALA A 188 -12.90 -11.68 -13.44
C ALA A 188 -11.37 -11.63 -13.27
N ARG A 189 -10.89 -11.30 -12.07
CA ARG A 189 -9.46 -11.29 -11.74
C ARG A 189 -8.85 -12.70 -11.75
N LEU A 190 -9.58 -13.69 -11.24
CA LEU A 190 -9.11 -15.09 -11.22
C LEU A 190 -8.99 -15.65 -12.63
N ALA A 191 -9.87 -15.22 -13.55
CA ALA A 191 -9.73 -15.56 -14.97
C ALA A 191 -8.41 -15.05 -15.57
N VAL A 192 -8.01 -13.82 -15.21
CA VAL A 192 -6.72 -13.25 -15.62
C VAL A 192 -5.56 -14.03 -15.02
N ALA A 193 -5.59 -14.31 -13.70
CA ALA A 193 -4.54 -15.08 -13.02
C ALA A 193 -4.35 -16.46 -13.66
N ARG A 194 -5.46 -17.20 -13.88
CA ARG A 194 -5.44 -18.54 -14.49
C ARG A 194 -4.92 -18.52 -15.94
N TYR A 195 -5.18 -17.44 -16.69
CA TYR A 195 -4.60 -17.26 -18.01
C TYR A 195 -3.07 -17.12 -17.96
N TYR A 196 -2.54 -16.32 -17.03
CA TYR A 196 -1.09 -16.15 -16.86
C TYR A 196 -0.39 -17.40 -16.32
N GLN A 197 -1.09 -18.24 -15.56
CA GLN A 197 -0.63 -19.57 -15.17
C GLN A 197 -0.64 -20.59 -16.33
N GLY A 198 -1.23 -20.22 -17.48
CA GLY A 198 -1.35 -21.10 -18.66
C GLY A 198 -2.58 -22.01 -18.63
N ASP A 199 -3.42 -21.97 -17.59
CA ASP A 199 -4.67 -22.74 -17.52
C ASP A 199 -5.81 -21.98 -18.21
N ARG A 200 -5.81 -22.05 -19.55
CA ARG A 200 -6.84 -21.43 -20.40
C ARG A 200 -8.24 -21.97 -20.13
N GLU A 201 -8.36 -23.24 -19.75
CA GLU A 201 -9.66 -23.85 -19.46
C GLU A 201 -10.24 -23.31 -18.16
N ALA A 202 -9.44 -23.22 -17.10
CA ALA A 202 -9.87 -22.54 -15.88
C ALA A 202 -10.19 -21.07 -16.12
N ALA A 203 -9.36 -20.36 -16.89
CA ALA A 203 -9.62 -18.97 -17.24
C ALA A 203 -10.99 -18.79 -17.91
N ARG A 204 -11.32 -19.61 -18.92
CA ARG A 204 -12.64 -19.60 -19.59
C ARG A 204 -13.79 -19.86 -18.61
N ARG A 205 -13.65 -20.84 -17.70
CA ARG A 205 -14.68 -21.10 -16.67
C ARG A 205 -14.90 -19.87 -15.79
N GLN A 206 -13.82 -19.21 -15.37
CA GLN A 206 -13.90 -18.02 -14.52
C GLN A 206 -14.51 -16.81 -15.26
N VAL A 207 -14.27 -16.65 -16.57
CA VAL A 207 -14.94 -15.64 -17.39
C VAL A 207 -16.46 -15.82 -17.36
N LEU A 208 -16.95 -17.05 -17.51
CA LEU A 208 -18.39 -17.33 -17.49
C LEU A 208 -19.02 -17.02 -16.12
N LEU A 209 -18.31 -17.36 -15.03
CA LEU A 209 -18.77 -17.07 -13.67
C LEU A 209 -18.76 -15.57 -13.40
N ALA A 210 -17.72 -14.85 -13.83
CA ALA A 210 -17.67 -13.40 -13.72
C ALA A 210 -18.87 -12.74 -14.40
N GLU A 211 -19.18 -13.10 -15.64
CA GLU A 211 -20.34 -12.56 -16.36
C GLU A 211 -21.67 -12.89 -15.69
N LYS A 212 -21.82 -14.13 -15.21
CA LYS A 212 -23.01 -14.56 -14.47
C LYS A 212 -23.26 -13.70 -13.23
N PHE A 213 -22.19 -13.30 -12.55
CA PHE A 213 -22.25 -12.54 -11.30
C PHE A 213 -21.99 -11.03 -11.49
N GLY A 214 -22.03 -10.51 -12.73
CA GLY A 214 -21.90 -9.08 -13.01
C GLY A 214 -20.48 -8.51 -12.90
N GLY A 215 -19.46 -9.38 -12.89
CA GLY A 215 -18.05 -9.00 -12.94
C GLY A 215 -17.60 -8.47 -14.31
N SER A 216 -16.65 -7.54 -14.30
CA SER A 216 -16.13 -6.92 -15.52
C SER A 216 -14.90 -7.65 -16.03
N VAL A 217 -15.08 -8.52 -17.01
CA VAL A 217 -13.96 -9.25 -17.63
C VAL A 217 -13.28 -8.37 -18.71
N PRO A 218 -11.94 -8.23 -18.69
CA PRO A 218 -11.22 -7.49 -19.72
C PRO A 218 -11.52 -8.02 -21.14
N PRO A 219 -11.93 -7.16 -22.09
CA PRO A 219 -12.23 -7.59 -23.46
C PRO A 219 -11.07 -8.28 -24.16
N GLN A 220 -9.83 -7.85 -23.86
CA GLN A 220 -8.60 -8.43 -24.41
C GLN A 220 -8.43 -9.88 -23.96
N LEU A 221 -8.73 -10.20 -22.70
CA LEU A 221 -8.67 -11.57 -22.18
C LEU A 221 -9.64 -12.47 -22.96
N LYS A 222 -10.88 -12.01 -23.18
CA LYS A 222 -11.88 -12.78 -23.95
C LYS A 222 -11.39 -13.09 -25.36
N ALA A 223 -10.80 -12.10 -26.04
CA ALA A 223 -10.24 -12.30 -27.37
C ALA A 223 -9.08 -13.33 -27.37
N MET A 224 -8.21 -13.28 -26.36
CA MET A 224 -7.08 -14.21 -26.23
C MET A 224 -7.50 -15.65 -25.92
N LEU A 225 -8.62 -15.82 -25.21
CA LEU A 225 -9.18 -17.12 -24.86
C LEU A 225 -10.04 -17.73 -25.99
N ASN A 226 -10.45 -16.96 -26.99
CA ASN A 226 -11.24 -17.46 -28.12
C ASN A 226 -10.41 -17.87 -29.34
N ASN A 227 -9.10 -17.60 -29.32
CA ASN A 227 -8.11 -18.07 -30.29
C ASN A 227 -7.44 -19.36 -29.82
#